data_AF-A0A378WG70-F1
#
_entry.id   AF-A0A378WG70-F1
#
_cell.length_a   1.000
_cell.length_b   1.000
_cell.length_c   1.000
_cell.angle_alpha   90.00
_cell.angle_beta   90.00
_cell.angle_gamma   90.00
#
_symmetry.space_group_name_H-M   'P 1'
#
loop_
_entity.id
_entity.type
_entity.pdbx_description
1 polymer ?
#
loop_
_entity_poly.entity_id
_entity_poly.type
_entity_poly.pdbx_seq_one_letter_code
_entity_poly.pdbx_strand_id
1 'polypeptide(L)'
;MKKHIPFLVTLVALAGCETIYLPTLKEVPVRPTNVKTEPAKPTARAPYRLAENHWTDVSKIRDEATRLSYQVSEGKITKVQAAQYLNKFRIQQVGRNSIDDSMYEVYLRSAVDSQRGAITTEQSKLYIQNALRGWHQRWPNMRNKPSNPAFTNFLMEVMSMRPLQ
;
A
#
# COMPACT_ATOMS: atom_id res chain seq x y z
N MET A 1 -29.67 27.24 -48.64
CA MET A 1 -30.01 26.45 -49.84
C MET A 1 -29.44 25.04 -49.66
N LYS A 2 -30.26 24.02 -49.93
CA LYS A 2 -29.92 22.59 -49.94
C LYS A 2 -28.75 22.29 -50.89
N LYS A 3 -27.94 21.28 -50.57
CA LYS A 3 -27.83 20.02 -51.34
C LYS A 3 -26.78 19.08 -50.74
N HIS A 4 -27.25 17.91 -50.32
CA HIS A 4 -26.46 16.72 -50.02
C HIS A 4 -25.92 16.12 -51.33
N ILE A 5 -24.72 15.54 -51.31
CA ILE A 5 -24.25 14.61 -52.34
C ILE A 5 -23.63 13.38 -51.65
N PRO A 6 -24.03 12.16 -52.02
CA PRO A 6 -23.73 10.94 -51.27
C PRO A 6 -22.69 10.02 -51.96
N PHE A 7 -22.33 8.95 -51.22
CA PHE A 7 -21.79 7.64 -51.66
C PHE A 7 -20.46 7.59 -52.45
N LEU A 8 -19.49 6.84 -51.90
CA LEU A 8 -19.09 5.56 -52.51
C LEU A 8 -18.20 4.75 -51.55
N VAL A 9 -18.73 3.64 -51.06
CA VAL A 9 -17.99 2.58 -50.35
C VAL A 9 -17.44 1.65 -51.42
N THR A 10 -16.11 1.48 -51.48
CA THR A 10 -15.47 0.43 -52.27
C THR A 10 -14.86 -0.60 -51.32
N LEU A 11 -15.48 -1.78 -51.31
CA LEU A 11 -14.98 -3.00 -50.67
C LEU A 11 -14.00 -3.66 -51.64
N VAL A 12 -12.73 -3.80 -51.24
CA VAL A 12 -11.77 -4.64 -51.95
C VAL A 12 -11.47 -5.84 -51.07
N ALA A 13 -11.96 -7.01 -51.46
CA ALA A 13 -11.61 -8.28 -50.85
C ALA A 13 -10.34 -8.82 -51.52
N LEU A 14 -9.20 -8.75 -50.84
CA LEU A 14 -8.03 -9.57 -51.19
C LEU A 14 -8.15 -10.91 -50.45
N ALA A 15 -8.45 -11.97 -51.20
CA ALA A 15 -8.25 -13.33 -50.77
C ALA A 15 -6.75 -13.65 -50.83
N GLY A 16 -6.08 -13.59 -49.68
CA GLY A 16 -4.71 -14.12 -49.52
C GLY A 16 -4.77 -15.60 -49.16
N CYS A 17 -4.27 -16.47 -50.04
CA CYS A 17 -3.93 -17.83 -49.69
C CYS A 17 -2.59 -17.83 -48.96
N GLU A 18 -2.61 -17.92 -47.63
CA GLU A 18 -1.41 -18.23 -46.84
C GLU A 18 -1.39 -19.74 -46.61
N THR A 19 -0.43 -20.41 -47.25
CA THR A 19 -0.06 -21.80 -46.99
C THR A 19 0.48 -21.93 -45.57
N ILE A 20 -0.26 -22.58 -44.69
CA ILE A 20 0.16 -22.85 -43.32
C ILE A 20 1.32 -23.84 -43.35
N TYR A 21 2.53 -23.35 -43.12
CA TYR A 21 3.70 -24.17 -42.80
C TYR A 21 3.53 -24.66 -41.36
N LEU A 22 3.34 -25.97 -41.18
CA LEU A 22 3.23 -26.61 -39.87
C LEU A 22 4.61 -27.13 -39.44
N PRO A 23 5.32 -26.46 -38.52
CA PRO A 23 6.59 -26.96 -38.02
C PRO A 23 6.35 -28.18 -37.13
N THR A 24 7.05 -29.28 -37.41
CA THR A 24 7.06 -30.48 -36.58
C THR A 24 7.69 -30.16 -35.22
N LEU A 25 6.90 -30.22 -34.16
CA LEU A 25 7.36 -30.03 -32.79
C LEU A 25 8.22 -31.22 -32.36
N LYS A 26 9.53 -31.03 -32.25
CA LYS A 26 10.40 -31.93 -31.48
C LYS A 26 10.17 -31.65 -30.00
N GLU A 27 9.70 -32.65 -29.26
CA GLU A 27 9.62 -32.59 -27.80
C GLU A 27 11.03 -32.50 -27.22
N VAL A 28 11.33 -31.36 -26.59
CA VAL A 28 12.52 -31.17 -25.77
C VAL A 28 12.15 -31.62 -24.35
N PRO A 29 12.88 -32.56 -23.73
CA PRO A 29 12.60 -32.98 -22.36
C PRO A 29 12.87 -31.82 -21.40
N VAL A 30 11.79 -31.18 -20.95
CA VAL A 30 11.85 -30.13 -19.93
C VAL A 30 12.00 -30.82 -18.58
N ARG A 31 13.19 -30.73 -17.96
CA ARG A 31 13.32 -31.00 -16.52
C ARG A 31 12.54 -29.92 -15.78
N PRO A 32 11.48 -30.24 -15.02
CA PRO A 32 10.72 -29.21 -14.32
C PRO A 32 11.55 -28.71 -13.13
N THR A 33 12.14 -27.52 -13.25
CA THR A 33 12.70 -26.76 -12.12
C THR A 33 11.64 -25.92 -11.39
N ASN A 34 10.36 -26.10 -11.71
CA ASN A 34 9.28 -25.37 -11.07
C ASN A 34 8.41 -26.33 -10.26
N VAL A 35 8.90 -26.67 -9.06
CA VAL A 35 8.04 -27.22 -8.01
C VAL A 35 7.09 -26.09 -7.62
N LYS A 36 5.91 -26.10 -8.26
CA LYS A 36 4.75 -25.36 -7.78
C LYS A 36 4.42 -25.93 -6.42
N THR A 37 4.91 -25.29 -5.36
CA THR A 37 4.43 -25.54 -4.00
C THR A 37 2.93 -25.32 -4.03
N GLU A 38 2.17 -26.41 -3.97
CA GLU A 38 0.73 -26.36 -3.76
C GLU A 38 0.47 -25.47 -2.53
N PRO A 39 -0.49 -24.54 -2.58
CA PRO A 39 -0.90 -23.85 -1.37
C PRO A 39 -1.38 -24.92 -0.38
N ALA A 40 -0.69 -25.01 0.76
CA ALA A 40 -1.06 -25.91 1.83
C ALA A 40 -2.56 -25.80 2.06
N LYS A 41 -3.25 -26.96 2.12
CA LYS A 41 -4.64 -27.06 2.57
C LYS A 41 -4.83 -26.15 3.79
N PRO A 42 -5.96 -25.44 3.94
CA PRO A 42 -6.20 -24.58 5.09
C PRO A 42 -6.28 -25.44 6.35
N THR A 43 -5.13 -25.70 6.95
CA THR A 43 -4.99 -26.12 8.34
C THR A 43 -5.66 -25.03 9.17
N ALA A 44 -6.46 -25.44 10.16
CA ALA A 44 -7.17 -24.58 11.09
C ALA A 44 -6.37 -23.29 11.37
N ARG A 45 -7.00 -22.12 11.12
CA ARG A 45 -6.34 -20.81 11.23
C ARG A 45 -5.56 -20.74 12.54
N ALA A 46 -4.24 -20.73 12.44
CA ALA A 46 -3.39 -20.40 13.57
C ALA A 46 -3.87 -19.04 14.13
N PRO A 47 -3.91 -18.88 15.46
CA PRO A 47 -4.24 -17.59 16.05
C PRO A 47 -3.28 -16.54 15.49
N TYR A 48 -3.82 -15.37 15.18
CA TYR A 48 -3.02 -14.25 14.69
C TYR A 48 -1.92 -13.92 15.71
N ARG A 49 -0.71 -13.65 15.22
CA ARG A 49 0.42 -13.20 16.03
C ARG A 49 1.16 -12.10 15.29
N LEU A 50 1.62 -11.12 16.03
CA LEU A 50 2.53 -10.09 15.53
C LEU A 50 3.89 -10.70 15.17
N ALA A 51 4.61 -10.07 14.25
CA ALA A 51 5.99 -10.40 13.98
C ALA A 51 6.85 -10.26 15.25
N GLU A 52 7.87 -11.11 15.39
CA GLU A 52 8.72 -11.15 16.59
C GLU A 52 9.42 -9.82 16.86
N ASN A 53 9.83 -9.12 15.79
CA ASN A 53 10.49 -7.82 15.83
C ASN A 53 9.52 -6.63 15.83
N HIS A 54 8.21 -6.85 15.92
CA HIS A 54 7.19 -5.80 15.75
C HIS A 54 7.43 -4.59 16.65
N TRP A 55 7.61 -4.79 17.96
CA TRP A 55 7.81 -3.69 18.90
C TRP A 55 9.15 -2.97 18.73
N THR A 56 10.17 -3.69 18.28
CA THR A 56 11.45 -3.09 17.89
C THR A 56 11.28 -2.19 16.67
N ASP A 57 10.49 -2.61 15.68
CA ASP A 57 10.20 -1.81 14.50
C ASP A 57 9.37 -0.56 14.84
N VAL A 58 8.37 -0.70 15.73
CA VAL A 58 7.59 0.43 16.28
C VAL A 58 8.52 1.45 16.93
N SER A 59 9.47 1.00 17.78
CA SER A 59 10.43 1.90 18.42
C SER A 59 11.30 2.63 17.40
N LYS A 60 11.84 1.93 16.41
CA LYS A 60 12.66 2.55 15.35
C LYS A 60 11.88 3.61 14.57
N ILE A 61 10.61 3.34 14.26
CA ILE A 61 9.73 4.31 13.58
C ILE A 61 9.49 5.54 14.47
N ARG A 62 9.29 5.35 15.78
CA ARG A 62 9.13 6.45 16.74
C ARG A 62 10.39 7.31 16.84
N ASP A 63 11.55 6.69 16.91
CA ASP A 63 12.84 7.40 16.99
C ASP A 63 13.08 8.24 15.74
N GLU A 64 12.81 7.67 14.56
CA GLU A 64 12.89 8.40 13.29
C GLU A 64 11.87 9.54 13.20
N ALA A 65 10.62 9.30 13.62
CA ALA A 65 9.59 10.34 13.65
C ALA A 65 9.99 11.50 14.58
N THR A 66 10.64 11.20 15.71
CA THR A 66 11.14 12.18 16.67
C THR A 66 12.28 13.00 16.06
N ARG A 67 13.26 12.33 15.43
CA ARG A 67 14.35 12.99 14.69
C ARG A 67 13.82 13.95 13.62
N LEU A 68 12.84 13.51 12.83
CA LEU A 68 12.20 14.34 11.79
C LEU A 68 11.41 15.51 12.40
N SER A 69 10.74 15.31 13.53
CA SER A 69 10.03 16.38 14.24
C SER A 69 10.96 17.50 14.67
N TYR A 70 12.16 17.17 15.16
CA TYR A 70 13.17 18.19 15.48
C TYR A 70 13.56 19.00 14.24
N GLN A 71 13.82 18.35 13.11
CA GLN A 71 14.16 19.04 11.85
C GLN A 71 13.03 19.94 11.36
N VAL A 72 11.76 19.57 11.58
CA VAL A 72 10.61 20.43 11.29
C VAL A 72 10.59 21.64 12.23
N SER A 73 10.81 21.43 13.53
CA SER A 73 10.79 22.52 14.52
C SER A 73 11.91 23.54 14.30
N GLU A 74 13.06 23.09 13.80
CA GLU A 74 14.19 23.94 13.42
C GLU A 74 14.01 24.61 12.05
N GLY A 75 12.91 24.34 11.34
CA GLY A 75 12.64 24.87 10.00
C GLY A 75 13.51 24.28 8.88
N LYS A 76 14.27 23.21 9.15
CA LYS A 76 15.16 22.55 8.16
C LYS A 76 14.37 21.80 7.09
N ILE A 77 13.23 21.23 7.46
CA ILE A 77 12.31 20.54 6.55
C ILE A 77 10.86 20.89 6.88
N THR A 78 9.97 20.71 5.91
CA THR A 78 8.53 20.92 6.09
C THR A 78 7.85 19.69 6.70
N LYS A 79 6.65 19.85 7.28
CA LYS A 79 5.84 18.73 7.81
C LYS A 79 5.58 17.66 6.74
N VAL A 80 5.34 18.09 5.50
CA VAL A 80 5.12 17.19 4.36
C VAL A 80 6.38 16.41 4.00
N GLN A 81 7.54 17.07 3.98
CA GLN A 81 8.82 16.37 3.74
C GLN A 81 9.13 15.37 4.86
N ALA A 82 8.90 15.74 6.12
CA ALA A 82 9.04 14.81 7.25
C ALA A 82 8.13 13.57 7.08
N ALA A 83 6.86 13.75 6.72
CA ALA A 83 5.97 12.63 6.44
C ALA A 83 6.48 11.72 5.31
N GLN A 84 7.00 12.31 4.23
CA GLN A 84 7.57 11.56 3.11
C GLN A 84 8.83 10.78 3.49
N TYR A 85 9.72 11.35 4.32
CA TYR A 85 10.89 10.63 4.83
C TYR A 85 10.49 9.48 5.75
N LEU A 86 9.55 9.72 6.67
CA LEU A 86 9.02 8.68 7.54
C LEU A 86 8.38 7.53 6.76
N ASN A 87 7.72 7.83 5.63
CA ASN A 87 7.19 6.82 4.72
C ASN A 87 8.26 5.90 4.12
N LYS A 88 9.34 6.51 3.64
CA LYS A 88 10.46 5.76 3.06
C LYS A 88 11.08 4.86 4.12
N PHE A 89 11.30 5.41 5.31
CA PHE A 89 11.86 4.69 6.45
C PHE A 89 10.98 3.51 6.88
N ARG A 90 9.68 3.70 7.10
CA ARG A 90 8.79 2.59 7.50
C ARG A 90 8.78 1.46 6.48
N ILE A 91 8.79 1.78 5.17
CA ILE A 91 8.79 0.78 4.11
C ILE A 91 10.11 0.00 4.10
N GLN A 92 11.23 0.67 4.35
CA GLN A 92 12.54 0.01 4.51
C GLN A 92 12.57 -0.87 5.76
N GLN A 93 11.89 -0.45 6.84
CA GLN A 93 11.92 -1.16 8.12
C GLN A 93 11.02 -2.40 8.15
N VAL A 94 9.79 -2.30 7.66
CA VAL A 94 8.78 -3.38 7.78
C VAL A 94 8.24 -3.89 6.44
N GLY A 95 8.70 -3.34 5.32
CA GLY A 95 8.15 -3.63 4.00
C GLY A 95 6.80 -2.95 3.75
N ARG A 96 6.16 -3.35 2.65
CA ARG A 96 4.80 -2.89 2.33
C ARG A 96 3.79 -3.61 3.21
N ASN A 97 2.97 -2.83 3.89
CA ASN A 97 1.89 -3.32 4.74
C ASN A 97 0.63 -2.54 4.40
N SER A 98 -0.46 -3.23 4.06
CA SER A 98 -1.69 -2.61 3.57
C SER A 98 -2.36 -1.67 4.57
N ILE A 99 -2.26 -1.95 5.87
CA ILE A 99 -2.83 -1.11 6.93
C ILE A 99 -1.94 0.10 7.17
N ASP A 100 -0.61 -0.11 7.24
CA ASP A 100 0.34 0.99 7.39
C ASP A 100 0.33 1.93 6.19
N ASP A 101 0.21 1.40 4.97
CA ASP A 101 0.08 2.17 3.74
C ASP A 101 -1.20 3.02 3.76
N SER A 102 -2.33 2.44 4.15
CA SER A 102 -3.59 3.19 4.30
C SER A 102 -3.52 4.25 5.39
N MET A 103 -2.94 3.94 6.54
CA MET A 103 -2.76 4.92 7.63
C MET A 103 -1.80 6.03 7.24
N TYR A 104 -0.77 5.71 6.46
CA TYR A 104 0.17 6.70 5.95
C TYR A 104 -0.51 7.71 5.02
N GLU A 105 -1.46 7.29 4.18
CA GLU A 105 -2.21 8.23 3.33
C GLU A 105 -2.98 9.26 4.16
N VAL A 106 -3.65 8.82 5.23
CA VAL A 106 -4.36 9.73 6.16
C VAL A 106 -3.38 10.67 6.87
N TYR A 107 -2.24 10.13 7.31
CA TYR A 107 -1.19 10.91 7.97
C TYR A 107 -0.60 11.98 7.04
N LEU A 108 -0.24 11.61 5.80
CA LEU A 108 0.31 12.53 4.81
C LEU A 108 -0.70 13.61 4.44
N ARG A 109 -1.96 13.24 4.20
CA ARG A 109 -3.02 14.21 3.90
C ARG A 109 -3.17 15.22 5.03
N SER A 110 -3.21 14.75 6.28
CA SER A 110 -3.29 15.62 7.46
C SER A 110 -2.08 16.56 7.56
N ALA A 111 -0.87 16.08 7.22
CA ALA A 111 0.32 16.92 7.19
C ALA A 111 0.25 18.01 6.10
N VAL A 112 -0.21 17.67 4.89
CA VAL A 112 -0.43 18.63 3.80
C VAL A 112 -1.48 19.67 4.19
N ASP A 113 -2.63 19.23 4.70
CA ASP A 113 -3.73 20.10 5.11
C ASP A 113 -3.32 21.01 6.27
N SER A 114 -2.56 20.51 7.24
CA SER A 114 -2.04 21.31 8.34
C SER A 114 -1.00 22.33 7.86
N GLN A 115 -0.12 21.95 6.94
CA GLN A 115 0.93 22.83 6.42
C GLN A 115 0.36 24.01 5.62
N ARG A 116 -0.72 23.80 4.87
CA ARG A 116 -1.40 24.87 4.12
C ARG A 116 -2.41 25.67 4.96
N GLY A 117 -2.52 25.39 6.26
CA GLY A 117 -3.46 26.05 7.17
C GLY A 117 -4.93 25.67 6.93
N ALA A 118 -5.22 24.61 6.18
CA ALA A 118 -6.59 24.13 5.97
C ALA A 118 -7.17 23.47 7.22
N ILE A 119 -6.30 22.90 8.07
CA ILE A 119 -6.68 22.34 9.37
C ILE A 119 -5.67 22.68 10.47
N THR A 120 -6.15 22.73 11.71
CA THR A 120 -5.29 22.87 12.89
C THR A 120 -4.58 21.55 13.23
N THR A 121 -3.62 21.62 14.14
CA THR A 121 -2.94 20.44 14.67
C THR A 121 -3.92 19.50 15.39
N GLU A 122 -4.89 20.05 16.12
CA GLU A 122 -5.92 19.31 16.84
C GLU A 122 -6.84 18.58 15.87
N GLN A 123 -7.27 19.26 14.80
CA GLN A 123 -8.07 18.64 13.74
C GLN A 123 -7.31 17.52 13.02
N SER A 124 -6.02 17.72 12.75
CA SER A 124 -5.13 16.66 12.22
C SER A 124 -5.08 15.44 13.16
N LYS A 125 -4.93 15.65 14.48
CA LYS A 125 -4.95 14.56 15.46
C LYS A 125 -6.29 13.81 15.44
N LEU A 126 -7.41 14.54 15.38
CA LEU A 126 -8.75 13.94 15.30
C LEU A 126 -8.95 13.09 14.04
N TYR A 127 -8.48 13.54 12.88
CA TYR A 127 -8.54 12.75 11.65
C TYR A 127 -7.77 11.45 11.74
N ILE A 128 -6.54 11.50 12.25
CA ILE A 128 -5.72 10.31 12.46
C ILE A 128 -6.40 9.37 13.47
N GLN A 129 -6.90 9.90 14.59
CA GLN A 129 -7.58 9.11 15.62
C GLN A 129 -8.84 8.42 15.09
N ASN A 130 -9.64 9.11 14.28
CA ASN A 130 -10.83 8.54 13.65
C ASN A 130 -10.48 7.40 12.67
N ALA A 131 -9.43 7.57 11.87
CA ALA A 131 -8.94 6.51 10.99
C ALA A 131 -8.44 5.28 11.79
N LEU A 132 -7.69 5.51 12.87
CA LEU A 132 -7.23 4.44 13.77
C LEU A 132 -8.39 3.68 14.41
N ARG A 133 -9.43 4.38 14.89
CA ARG A 133 -10.66 3.74 15.42
C ARG A 133 -11.32 2.85 14.37
N GLY A 134 -11.41 3.33 13.13
CA GLY A 134 -11.96 2.55 12.02
C GLY A 134 -11.17 1.26 11.77
N TRP A 135 -9.84 1.31 11.82
CA TRP A 135 -9.01 0.11 11.72
C TRP A 135 -9.17 -0.82 12.92
N HIS A 136 -9.22 -0.29 14.13
CA HIS A 136 -9.43 -1.08 15.35
C HIS A 136 -10.77 -1.83 15.32
N GLN A 137 -11.83 -1.24 14.76
CA GLN A 137 -13.13 -1.92 14.58
C GLN A 137 -13.09 -3.01 13.51
N ARG A 138 -12.39 -2.79 12.40
CA ARG A 138 -12.27 -3.78 11.31
C ARG A 138 -11.33 -4.93 11.66
N TRP A 139 -10.37 -4.68 12.55
CA TRP A 139 -9.29 -5.60 12.86
C TRP A 139 -9.75 -7.02 13.25
N PRO A 140 -10.66 -7.23 14.22
CA PRO A 140 -11.07 -8.58 14.62
C PRO A 140 -11.60 -9.42 13.46
N ASN A 141 -12.38 -8.79 12.57
CA ASN A 141 -13.07 -9.43 11.45
C ASN A 141 -12.18 -9.60 10.21
N MET A 142 -10.96 -9.08 10.22
CA MET A 142 -10.08 -9.13 9.07
C MET A 142 -9.55 -10.55 8.83
N ARG A 143 -9.72 -11.05 7.60
CA ARG A 143 -9.31 -12.40 7.20
C ARG A 143 -7.80 -12.53 6.99
N ASN A 144 -7.17 -11.52 6.42
CA ASN A 144 -5.75 -11.49 6.06
C ASN A 144 -5.11 -10.31 6.80
N LYS A 145 -4.80 -10.51 8.07
CA LYS A 145 -4.12 -9.49 8.89
C LYS A 145 -2.63 -9.48 8.53
N PRO A 146 -2.04 -8.31 8.23
CA PRO A 146 -0.60 -8.22 8.08
C PRO A 146 0.07 -8.45 9.45
N SER A 147 1.19 -9.16 9.48
CA SER A 147 1.86 -9.55 10.73
C SER A 147 2.60 -8.40 11.43
N ASN A 148 2.89 -7.31 10.72
CA ASN A 148 3.71 -6.22 11.25
C ASN A 148 3.14 -4.82 10.94
N PRO A 149 1.99 -4.42 11.53
CA PRO A 149 1.42 -3.07 11.37
C PRO A 149 2.14 -2.03 12.25
N ALA A 150 3.46 -1.93 12.11
CA ALA A 150 4.31 -1.15 13.02
C ALA A 150 4.02 0.35 12.94
N PHE A 151 3.82 0.90 11.75
CA PHE A 151 3.53 2.33 11.61
C PHE A 151 2.16 2.66 12.23
N THR A 152 1.17 1.81 12.01
CA THR A 152 -0.16 1.98 12.60
C THR A 152 -0.12 1.87 14.12
N ASN A 153 0.58 0.89 14.67
CA ASN A 153 0.71 0.73 16.12
C ASN A 153 1.55 1.85 16.76
N PHE A 154 2.56 2.40 16.07
CA PHE A 154 3.23 3.64 16.46
C PHE A 154 2.23 4.80 16.58
N LEU A 155 1.36 5.00 15.58
CA LEU A 155 0.34 6.05 15.65
C LEU A 155 -0.68 5.79 16.76
N MET A 156 -1.01 4.53 17.06
CA MET A 156 -1.87 4.19 18.19
C MET A 156 -1.22 4.57 19.52
N GLU A 157 0.07 4.29 19.70
CA GLU A 157 0.83 4.68 20.89
C GLU A 157 0.80 6.21 21.10
N VAL A 158 1.10 6.97 20.05
CA VAL A 158 1.09 8.45 20.09
C VAL A 158 -0.30 9.00 20.46
N MET A 159 -1.37 8.29 20.11
CA MET A 159 -2.76 8.69 20.39
C MET A 159 -3.33 8.05 21.66
N SER A 160 -2.48 7.38 22.47
CA SER A 160 -2.89 6.64 23.67
C SER A 160 -4.00 5.62 23.42
N MET A 161 -3.96 4.96 22.27
CA MET A 161 -4.90 3.92 21.85
C MET A 161 -4.30 2.53 22.00
N ARG A 162 -5.17 1.52 22.14
CA ARG A 162 -4.73 0.12 22.18
C ARG A 162 -4.22 -0.31 20.79
N PRO A 163 -3.10 -1.05 20.73
CA PRO A 163 -2.52 -1.51 19.47
C PRO A 163 -3.37 -2.60 18.79
N LEU A 164 -3.16 -2.76 17.49
CA LEU A 164 -3.68 -3.87 16.69
C LEU A 164 -2.87 -5.14 17.02
N GLN A 165 -3.53 -6.12 17.65
CA GLN A 165 -2.94 -7.40 18.06
C GLN A 165 -3.95 -8.54 18.03
#